data_AF-A0AB74VPG7-F1
#
_entry.id   AF-A0AB74VPG7-F1
#
_cell.length_a   1.000
_cell.length_b   1.000
_cell.length_c   1.000
_cell.angle_alpha   90.00
_cell.angle_beta   90.00
_cell.angle_gamma   90.00
#
_symmetry.space_group_name_H-M   'P 1'
#
loop_
_entity.id
_entity.type
_entity.pdbx_description
1 polymer ?
#
loop_
_entity_poly.entity_id
_entity_poly.type
_entity_poly.pdbx_seq_one_letter_code
_entity_poly.pdbx_strand_id
1 'polypeptide(L)'
;MDNIVQKFKNTFYTKEFVTFLIIGVINTFNGTVFSYIYSSFLNENIAFIVGYISGLIISYLLNSLITFKEKLQLNKFIKFAISYIPNFIIQNIVVIIVFNFMGLNKLIAYLLAAIIGVPITFILMKFFAFRKRVD
;
A
#
# COMPACT_ATOMS: atom_id res chain seq x y z
N MET A 1 -5.04 20.89 22.06
CA MET A 1 -5.48 20.14 20.86
C MET A 1 -4.43 20.21 19.73
N ASP A 2 -3.65 21.29 19.66
CA ASP A 2 -2.75 21.60 18.55
C ASP A 2 -1.58 20.64 18.37
N ASN A 3 -1.00 20.11 19.46
CA ASN A 3 0.16 19.23 19.37
C ASN A 3 -0.11 17.90 18.64
N ILE A 4 -1.32 17.34 18.73
CA ILE A 4 -1.65 16.06 18.05
C ILE A 4 -1.87 16.29 16.56
N VAL A 5 -2.61 17.36 16.21
CA VAL A 5 -2.88 17.73 14.81
C VAL A 5 -1.59 18.12 14.10
N GLN A 6 -0.69 18.87 14.76
CA GLN A 6 0.64 19.19 14.20
C GLN A 6 1.48 17.93 13.97
N LYS A 7 1.45 16.97 14.89
CA LYS A 7 2.20 15.71 14.78
C LYS A 7 1.67 14.83 13.64
N PHE A 8 0.34 14.80 13.47
CA PHE A 8 -0.30 14.15 12.33
C PHE A 8 0.07 14.83 11.00
N LYS A 9 -0.10 16.16 10.90
CA LYS A 9 0.31 16.92 9.71
C LYS A 9 1.78 16.67 9.37
N ASN A 10 2.70 16.75 10.33
CA ASN A 10 4.12 16.50 10.09
C ASN A 10 4.43 15.04 9.73
N THR A 11 3.56 14.08 10.06
CA THR A 11 3.73 12.69 9.64
C THR A 11 3.32 12.46 8.18
N PHE A 12 2.28 13.16 7.72
CA PHE A 12 1.71 13.03 6.37
C PHE A 12 2.23 14.07 5.38
N TYR A 13 2.81 15.18 5.83
CA TYR A 13 3.51 16.18 5.00
C TYR A 13 5.02 15.94 4.90
N THR A 14 5.46 14.68 5.06
CA THR A 14 6.87 14.32 4.83
C THR A 14 7.09 13.89 3.39
N LYS A 15 8.31 14.09 2.90
CA LYS A 15 8.79 13.52 1.63
C LYS A 15 8.50 12.01 1.55
N GLU A 16 8.50 11.31 2.67
CA GLU A 16 8.16 9.88 2.76
C GLU A 16 6.72 9.58 2.32
N PHE A 17 5.73 10.37 2.74
CA PHE A 17 4.33 10.14 2.34
C PHE A 17 4.13 10.39 0.85
N VAL A 18 4.69 11.48 0.33
CA VAL A 18 4.63 11.81 -1.10
C VAL A 18 5.33 10.74 -1.93
N THR A 19 6.51 10.30 -1.50
CA THR A 19 7.25 9.21 -2.18
C THR A 19 6.49 7.90 -2.11
N PHE A 20 5.84 7.59 -0.99
CA PHE A 20 4.97 6.42 -0.85
C PHE A 20 3.80 6.46 -1.83
N LEU A 21 3.12 7.61 -1.98
CA LEU A 21 2.04 7.77 -2.96
C LEU A 21 2.55 7.57 -4.39
N ILE A 22 3.69 8.17 -4.75
CA ILE A 22 4.31 8.02 -6.07
C ILE A 22 4.65 6.55 -6.34
N ILE A 23 5.28 5.87 -5.39
CA ILE A 23 5.62 4.45 -5.51
C ILE A 23 4.35 3.59 -5.61
N GLY A 24 3.28 3.95 -4.89
CA GLY A 24 1.99 3.30 -5.00
C GLY A 24 1.45 3.33 -6.43
N VAL A 25 1.47 4.50 -7.08
CA VAL A 25 1.05 4.65 -8.48
C VAL A 25 1.95 3.86 -9.42
N ILE A 26 3.27 3.94 -9.25
CA ILE A 26 4.25 3.18 -10.05
C ILE A 26 4.01 1.67 -9.90
N ASN A 27 3.72 1.21 -8.68
CA ASN A 27 3.47 -0.20 -8.40
C ASN A 27 2.19 -0.70 -9.08
N THR A 28 1.10 0.08 -9.04
CA THR A 28 -0.13 -0.28 -9.74
C THR A 28 0.12 -0.41 -11.24
N PHE A 29 0.84 0.53 -11.84
CA PHE A 29 1.19 0.47 -13.26
C PHE A 29 2.07 -0.75 -13.58
N ASN A 30 3.13 -0.98 -12.81
CA ASN A 30 4.03 -2.11 -12.99
C ASN A 30 3.29 -3.45 -12.85
N GLY A 31 2.45 -3.60 -11.82
CA GLY A 31 1.65 -4.81 -11.62
C GLY A 31 0.77 -5.12 -12.84
N THR A 32 0.05 -4.13 -13.35
CA THR A 32 -0.79 -4.29 -14.56
C THR A 32 0.04 -4.62 -15.80
N VAL A 33 1.16 -3.93 -16.03
CA VAL A 33 2.04 -4.16 -17.17
C VAL A 33 2.65 -5.56 -17.13
N PHE A 34 3.15 -6.00 -15.97
CA PHE A 34 3.68 -7.34 -15.81
C PHE A 34 2.61 -8.40 -15.99
N SER A 35 1.43 -8.24 -15.40
CA SER A 35 0.32 -9.17 -15.59
C SER A 35 -0.06 -9.29 -17.07
N TYR A 36 -0.06 -8.19 -17.82
CA TYR A 36 -0.33 -8.20 -19.25
C TYR A 36 0.79 -8.87 -20.08
N ILE A 37 2.06 -8.64 -19.74
CA ILE A 37 3.17 -9.33 -20.40
C ILE A 37 3.08 -10.84 -20.14
N TYR A 38 2.83 -11.23 -18.88
CA TYR A 38 2.75 -12.65 -18.51
C TYR A 38 1.52 -13.35 -19.08
N SER A 39 0.42 -12.65 -19.35
CA SER A 39 -0.76 -13.26 -19.96
C SER A 39 -0.51 -13.71 -21.41
N SER A 40 0.57 -13.26 -22.04
CA SER A 40 1.01 -13.75 -23.35
C SER A 40 1.64 -15.15 -23.29
N PHE A 41 2.03 -15.62 -22.10
CA PHE A 41 2.72 -16.90 -21.90
C PHE A 41 2.01 -17.84 -20.91
N LEU A 42 1.13 -17.31 -20.07
CA LEU A 42 0.46 -18.03 -18.98
C LEU A 42 -1.05 -17.80 -19.03
N ASN A 43 -1.82 -18.65 -18.36
CA ASN A 43 -3.23 -18.42 -18.11
C ASN A 43 -3.44 -17.08 -17.37
N GLU A 44 -4.52 -16.36 -17.68
CA GLU A 44 -4.81 -15.03 -17.14
C GLU A 44 -4.76 -14.94 -15.61
N ASN A 45 -5.29 -15.93 -14.90
CA ASN A 45 -5.26 -15.94 -13.43
C ASN A 45 -3.83 -16.07 -12.89
N ILE A 46 -3.04 -16.94 -13.52
CA ILE A 46 -1.63 -17.16 -13.13
C ILE A 46 -0.81 -15.92 -13.49
N ALA A 47 -1.02 -15.34 -14.67
CA ALA A 47 -0.38 -14.11 -15.12
C ALA A 47 -0.68 -12.94 -14.17
N PHE A 48 -1.92 -12.82 -13.72
CA PHE A 48 -2.31 -11.81 -12.73
C PHE A 48 -1.55 -12.00 -11.40
N ILE A 49 -1.51 -13.22 -10.86
CA ILE A 49 -0.81 -13.53 -9.61
C ILE A 49 0.69 -13.21 -9.74
N VAL A 50 1.35 -13.67 -10.81
CA VAL A 50 2.80 -13.44 -11.01
C VAL A 50 3.09 -11.96 -11.22
N GLY A 51 2.27 -11.25 -12.00
CA GLY A 51 2.42 -9.80 -12.20
C GLY A 51 2.22 -9.01 -10.92
N TYR A 52 1.26 -9.40 -10.09
CA TYR A 52 1.04 -8.83 -8.77
C TYR A 52 2.25 -9.06 -7.84
N ILE A 53 2.81 -10.27 -7.80
CA ILE A 53 4.01 -10.59 -7.01
C ILE A 53 5.21 -9.74 -7.48
N SER A 54 5.43 -9.65 -8.79
CA SER A 54 6.50 -8.80 -9.37
C SER A 54 6.34 -7.34 -8.97
N GLY A 55 5.12 -6.79 -9.06
CA GLY A 55 4.81 -5.45 -8.56
C GLY A 55 5.14 -5.32 -7.07
N LEU A 56 4.65 -6.24 -6.24
CA LEU A 56 4.86 -6.23 -4.80
C LEU A 56 6.36 -6.23 -4.41
N ILE A 57 7.19 -6.99 -5.13
CA ILE A 57 8.65 -6.99 -4.95
C ILE A 57 9.24 -5.61 -5.28
N ILE A 58 8.86 -5.02 -6.41
CA ILE A 58 9.35 -3.69 -6.82
C ILE A 58 8.88 -2.62 -5.84
N SER A 59 7.64 -2.68 -5.38
CA SER A 59 7.10 -1.77 -4.37
C SER A 59 7.90 -1.85 -3.07
N TYR A 60 8.29 -3.05 -2.63
CA TYR A 60 9.14 -3.23 -1.47
C TYR A 60 10.54 -2.66 -1.67
N LEU A 61 11.17 -2.90 -2.83
CA LEU A 61 12.48 -2.37 -3.16
C LEU A 61 12.47 -0.83 -3.16
N LEU A 62 11.51 -0.22 -3.87
CA LEU A 62 11.39 1.23 -3.96
C LEU A 62 11.08 1.85 -2.60
N ASN A 63 10.14 1.29 -1.83
CA ASN A 63 9.83 1.82 -0.50
C ASN A 63 11.02 1.68 0.45
N SER A 64 11.74 0.55 0.41
CA SER A 64 12.91 0.34 1.27
C SER A 64 14.05 1.28 0.90
N LEU A 65 14.38 1.42 -0.38
CA LEU A 65 15.54 2.19 -0.83
C LEU A 65 15.28 3.70 -0.91
N ILE A 66 14.09 4.10 -1.36
CA ILE A 66 13.77 5.50 -1.66
C ILE A 66 12.98 6.15 -0.53
N THR A 67 11.87 5.53 -0.08
CA THR A 67 11.00 6.12 0.96
C THR A 67 11.66 6.10 2.32
N PHE A 68 12.07 4.92 2.80
CA PHE A 68 12.54 4.73 4.18
C PHE A 68 14.06 4.64 4.31
N LYS A 69 14.79 4.44 3.19
CA LYS A 69 16.27 4.32 3.13
C LYS A 69 16.82 3.26 4.10
N GLU A 70 16.17 2.10 4.10
CA GLU A 70 16.42 0.97 4.98
C GLU A 70 17.09 -0.18 4.24
N LYS A 71 17.91 -0.97 4.95
CA LYS A 71 18.55 -2.17 4.36
C LYS A 71 17.51 -3.20 3.93
N LEU A 72 17.70 -3.76 2.73
CA LEU A 72 16.89 -4.85 2.19
C LEU A 72 17.05 -6.11 3.05
N GLN A 73 15.97 -6.53 3.71
CA GLN A 73 15.96 -7.74 4.53
C GLN A 73 14.65 -8.51 4.37
N LEU A 74 14.72 -9.84 4.29
CA LEU A 74 13.54 -10.69 4.13
C LEU A 74 12.53 -10.51 5.28
N ASN A 75 13.01 -10.31 6.52
CA ASN A 75 12.15 -10.00 7.66
C ASN A 75 11.37 -8.69 7.48
N LYS A 76 11.95 -7.67 6.81
CA LYS A 76 11.26 -6.41 6.52
C LYS A 76 10.27 -6.57 5.37
N PHE A 77 10.57 -7.41 4.39
CA PHE A 77 9.61 -7.77 3.34
C PHE A 77 8.37 -8.45 3.94
N ILE A 78 8.55 -9.39 4.85
CA ILE A 78 7.44 -10.05 5.56
C ILE A 78 6.63 -9.01 6.36
N LYS A 79 7.30 -8.11 7.12
CA LYS A 79 6.61 -7.04 7.84
C LYS A 79 5.88 -6.06 6.91
N PHE A 80 6.47 -5.76 5.75
CA PHE A 80 5.84 -4.95 4.71
C PHE A 80 4.56 -5.64 4.22
N ALA A 81 4.62 -6.91 3.84
CA ALA A 81 3.44 -7.68 3.43
C ALA A 81 2.37 -7.74 4.54
N ILE A 82 2.77 -7.98 5.79
CA ILE A 82 1.88 -7.98 6.95
C ILE A 82 1.22 -6.61 7.16
N SER A 83 1.91 -5.51 6.84
CA SER A 83 1.36 -4.14 6.97
C SER A 83 0.17 -3.89 6.03
N TYR A 84 0.03 -4.68 4.96
CA TYR A 84 -1.12 -4.61 4.06
C TYR A 84 -2.34 -5.37 4.59
N ILE A 85 -2.18 -6.31 5.54
CA ILE A 85 -3.29 -7.12 6.07
C ILE A 85 -4.33 -6.24 6.79
N PRO A 86 -3.97 -5.38 7.76
CA PRO A 86 -4.96 -4.50 8.39
C PRO A 86 -5.61 -3.54 7.40
N ASN A 87 -4.84 -3.07 6.41
CA ASN A 87 -5.38 -2.24 5.33
C ASN A 87 -6.46 -2.98 4.52
N PHE A 88 -6.22 -4.23 4.12
CA PHE A 88 -7.21 -5.04 3.41
C PHE A 88 -8.50 -5.22 4.21
N ILE A 89 -8.38 -5.45 5.52
CA ILE A 89 -9.52 -5.60 6.43
C ILE A 89 -10.32 -4.30 6.49
N ILE A 90 -9.66 -3.16 6.70
CA ILE A 90 -10.34 -1.84 6.79
C ILE A 90 -11.00 -1.48 5.46
N GLN A 91 -10.32 -1.68 4.34
CA GLN A 91 -10.90 -1.43 3.02
C GLN A 91 -12.14 -2.30 2.78
N ASN A 92 -12.10 -3.59 3.16
CA ASN A 92 -13.28 -4.45 3.07
C ASN A 92 -14.43 -3.97 3.94
N ILE A 93 -14.16 -3.57 5.18
CA ILE A 93 -15.20 -3.02 6.08
C ILE A 93 -15.84 -1.78 5.46
N VAL A 94 -15.03 -0.85 4.92
CA VAL A 94 -15.54 0.35 4.24
C VAL A 94 -16.39 -0.03 3.03
N VAL A 95 -15.94 -0.96 2.19
CA VAL A 95 -16.73 -1.43 1.04
C VAL A 95 -18.04 -2.06 1.49
N ILE A 96 -18.03 -2.91 2.53
CA ILE A 96 -19.25 -3.55 3.04
C ILE A 96 -20.24 -2.48 3.53
N ILE A 97 -19.79 -1.50 4.30
CA ILE A 97 -20.66 -0.44 4.82
C ILE A 97 -21.20 0.42 3.66
N VAL A 98 -20.33 0.93 2.80
CA VAL A 98 -20.71 1.89 1.76
C VAL A 98 -21.54 1.24 0.65
N PHE A 99 -21.12 0.06 0.17
CA PHE A 99 -21.81 -0.63 -0.92
C PHE A 99 -23.03 -1.41 -0.43
N ASN A 100 -22.88 -2.28 0.58
CA ASN A 100 -23.96 -3.18 0.99
C ASN A 100 -24.97 -2.52 1.95
N PHE A 101 -24.52 -1.68 2.89
CA PHE A 101 -25.44 -1.04 3.85
C PHE A 101 -26.01 0.29 3.36
N MET A 102 -25.19 1.14 2.71
CA MET A 102 -25.63 2.45 2.22
C MET A 102 -26.17 2.40 0.78
N GLY A 103 -26.01 1.27 0.07
CA GLY A 103 -26.50 1.10 -1.30
C GLY A 103 -25.82 2.02 -2.33
N LEU A 104 -24.67 2.61 -2.01
CA LEU A 104 -23.95 3.51 -2.90
C LEU A 104 -23.27 2.73 -4.02
N ASN A 105 -22.95 3.40 -5.13
CA ASN A 105 -22.29 2.76 -6.27
C ASN A 105 -20.91 2.19 -5.87
N LYS A 106 -20.55 1.03 -6.45
CA LYS A 106 -19.24 0.36 -6.30
C LYS A 106 -18.05 1.31 -6.44
N LEU A 107 -18.09 2.23 -7.40
CA LEU A 107 -17.01 3.20 -7.61
C LEU A 107 -16.79 4.06 -6.37
N ILE A 108 -17.86 4.55 -5.74
CA ILE A 108 -17.81 5.39 -4.54
C ILE A 108 -17.26 4.58 -3.37
N ALA A 109 -17.70 3.33 -3.22
CA ALA A 109 -17.20 2.42 -2.18
C ALA A 109 -15.69 2.17 -2.30
N TYR A 110 -15.20 1.90 -3.51
CA TYR A 110 -13.77 1.66 -3.74
C TYR A 110 -12.93 2.92 -3.54
N LEU A 111 -13.42 4.09 -3.97
CA LEU A 111 -12.73 5.36 -3.75
C LEU A 111 -12.62 5.69 -2.25
N LEU A 112 -13.70 5.55 -1.50
CA LEU A 112 -13.68 5.80 -0.05
C LEU A 112 -12.78 4.80 0.68
N ALA A 113 -12.81 3.53 0.29
CA ALA A 113 -11.90 2.52 0.83
C ALA A 113 -10.43 2.89 0.58
N ALA A 114 -10.09 3.34 -0.63
CA ALA A 114 -8.73 3.79 -0.95
C ALA A 114 -8.32 5.04 -0.14
N ILE A 115 -9.19 6.05 -0.04
CA ILE A 115 -8.93 7.30 0.72
C ILE A 115 -8.62 7.00 2.19
N ILE A 116 -9.31 6.03 2.79
CA ILE A 116 -9.10 5.65 4.20
C ILE A 116 -7.92 4.68 4.32
N GLY A 117 -7.79 3.71 3.42
CA GLY A 117 -6.79 2.65 3.48
C GLY A 117 -5.36 3.14 3.24
N VAL A 118 -5.16 4.08 2.32
CA VAL A 118 -3.83 4.59 1.96
C VAL A 118 -3.11 5.26 3.14
N PRO A 119 -3.73 6.20 3.89
CA PRO A 119 -3.12 6.79 5.09
C PRO A 119 -2.77 5.75 6.17
N ILE A 120 -3.65 4.78 6.37
CA ILE A 120 -3.45 3.74 7.40
C ILE A 120 -2.29 2.83 7.01
N THR A 121 -2.22 2.42 5.73
CA THR A 121 -1.12 1.62 5.20
C THR A 121 0.21 2.35 5.39
N PHE A 122 0.25 3.65 5.12
CA PHE A 122 1.44 4.46 5.32
C PHE A 122 1.89 4.49 6.79
N ILE A 123 0.96 4.74 7.73
CA ILE A 123 1.25 4.71 9.17
C ILE A 123 1.82 3.34 9.56
N LEU A 124 1.15 2.25 9.17
CA LEU A 124 1.58 0.90 9.50
C LEU A 124 2.96 0.59 8.92
N MET A 125 3.20 0.90 7.65
CA MET A 125 4.52 0.70 7.04
C MET A 125 5.60 1.50 7.77
N LYS A 126 5.34 2.77 8.09
CA LYS A 126 6.30 3.64 8.78
C LYS A 126 6.64 3.17 10.19
N PHE A 127 5.64 2.73 10.98
CA PHE A 127 5.83 2.36 12.39
C PHE A 127 6.04 0.88 12.66
N PHE A 128 5.63 -0.02 11.75
CA PHE A 128 5.72 -1.47 11.94
C PHE A 128 6.79 -2.10 11.04
N ALA A 129 6.84 -1.74 9.76
CA ALA A 129 7.79 -2.32 8.81
C ALA A 129 9.16 -1.64 8.85
N PHE A 130 9.19 -0.31 8.95
CA PHE A 130 10.41 0.50 8.79
C PHE A 130 10.77 1.35 10.01
N ARG A 131 10.22 1.05 11.20
CA ARG A 131 10.59 1.74 12.42
C ARG A 131 12.09 1.60 12.66
N LYS A 132 12.83 2.71 12.58
CA LYS A 132 14.18 2.80 13.12
C LYS A 132 14.13 2.37 14.58
N ARG A 133 14.82 1.27 14.93
CA ARG A 133 15.18 1.09 16.33
C ARG A 133 16.06 2.27 16.69
N VAL A 134 15.66 2.98 17.74
CA VAL A 134 16.56 3.87 18.44
C VAL A 134 17.44 2.92 19.23
N ASP A 135 18.56 2.52 18.62
CA ASP A 135 19.67 1.87 19.31
C ASP A 135 20.67 2.97 19.69
#